data_AF-A0A2G6GR59-F1
#
_entry.id   AF-A0A2G6GR59-F1
#
_cell.length_a   1.000
_cell.length_b   1.000
_cell.length_c   1.000
_cell.angle_alpha   90.00
_cell.angle_beta   90.00
_cell.angle_gamma   90.00
#
_symmetry.space_group_name_H-M   'P 1'
#
loop_
_entity.id
_entity.type
_entity.pdbx_description
1 polymer ?
#
loop_
_entity_poly.entity_id
_entity_poly.type
_entity_poly.pdbx_seq_one_letter_code
_entity_poly.pdbx_strand_id
1 'polypeptide(L)'
;LSLNAYAYFSLFKYREAKVKYEKLFELGYAPADHYFYLGYIYYRLEQPNDAYNYLYKANELAQGLNEVILYHLGLAAIKSLRYEEAISFLEKALNKERIAEIYKSQSSAYHSLGQDIKAIKMLHKGMKYQYKHQTLYHIAYLYETSGRKKQAIKAYQRFLKALPDSIKEQQLKSLKKFTKLRLQQLKEEQFMNRDTTNLTN
;
A
#
# COMPACT_ATOMS: atom_id res chain seq x y z
N LEU A 1 -32.07 11.08 6.10
CA LEU A 1 -31.50 10.67 4.79
C LEU A 1 -30.01 10.36 4.89
N SER A 2 -29.19 11.23 5.50
CA SER A 2 -27.78 10.96 5.82
C SER A 2 -27.58 9.69 6.67
N LEU A 3 -28.43 9.47 7.68
CA LEU A 3 -28.37 8.27 8.53
C LEU A 3 -28.55 6.97 7.72
N ASN A 4 -29.41 7.00 6.71
CA ASN A 4 -29.65 5.84 5.84
C ASN A 4 -28.45 5.59 4.92
N ALA A 5 -27.83 6.64 4.37
CA ALA A 5 -26.63 6.50 3.52
C ALA A 5 -25.46 5.89 4.30
N TYR A 6 -25.21 6.40 5.50
CA TYR A 6 -24.19 5.88 6.40
C TYR A 6 -24.49 4.43 6.82
N ALA A 7 -25.73 4.07 7.11
CA ALA A 7 -26.09 2.69 7.46
C ALA A 7 -25.73 1.68 6.35
N TYR A 8 -26.03 1.98 5.08
CA TYR A 8 -25.60 1.12 3.96
C TYR A 8 -24.07 1.03 3.85
N PHE A 9 -23.38 2.16 4.08
CA PHE A 9 -21.92 2.21 4.10
C PHE A 9 -21.33 1.31 5.18
N SER A 10 -21.81 1.41 6.43
CA SER A 10 -21.36 0.59 7.56
C SER A 10 -21.64 -0.91 7.37
N LEU A 11 -22.64 -1.25 6.55
CA LEU A 11 -22.96 -2.62 6.16
C LEU A 11 -22.18 -3.10 4.92
N PHE A 12 -21.19 -2.34 4.45
CA PHE A 12 -20.37 -2.64 3.27
C PHE A 12 -21.17 -2.73 1.95
N LYS A 13 -22.41 -2.21 1.93
CA LYS A 13 -23.31 -2.18 0.77
C LYS A 13 -23.00 -0.96 -0.09
N TYR A 14 -21.82 -0.98 -0.71
CA TYR A 14 -21.24 0.20 -1.35
C TYR A 14 -22.04 0.74 -2.53
N ARG A 15 -22.70 -0.12 -3.32
CA ARG A 15 -23.51 0.33 -4.46
C ARG A 15 -24.75 1.08 -3.97
N GLU A 16 -25.43 0.55 -2.96
CA GLU A 16 -26.60 1.18 -2.37
C GLU A 16 -26.22 2.45 -1.61
N ALA A 17 -25.12 2.42 -0.85
CA ALA A 17 -24.59 3.60 -0.17
C ALA A 17 -24.30 4.73 -1.16
N LYS A 18 -23.65 4.41 -2.30
CA LYS A 18 -23.38 5.37 -3.38
C LYS A 18 -24.64 6.10 -3.80
N VAL A 19 -25.69 5.37 -4.18
CA VAL A 19 -26.97 5.95 -4.61
C VAL A 19 -27.58 6.85 -3.53
N LYS A 20 -27.48 6.47 -2.25
CA LYS A 20 -28.00 7.30 -1.15
C LYS A 20 -27.19 8.58 -0.94
N TYR A 21 -25.86 8.52 -1.06
CA TYR A 21 -25.01 9.70 -0.95
C TYR A 21 -25.14 10.62 -2.18
N GLU A 22 -25.27 10.10 -3.39
CA GLU A 22 -25.53 10.90 -4.61
C GLU A 22 -26.85 11.67 -4.50
N LYS A 23 -27.91 11.04 -3.97
CA LYS A 23 -29.17 11.73 -3.70
C LYS A 23 -29.04 12.87 -2.66
N LEU A 24 -28.12 12.76 -1.70
CA LEU A 24 -27.87 13.84 -0.75
C LEU A 24 -27.23 15.06 -1.43
N PHE A 25 -26.39 14.84 -2.45
CA PHE A 25 -25.84 15.92 -3.26
C PHE A 25 -26.90 16.61 -4.11
N GLU A 26 -27.83 15.86 -4.72
CA GLU A 26 -28.96 16.44 -5.46
C GLU A 26 -29.82 17.38 -4.59
N LEU A 27 -29.88 17.11 -3.28
CA LEU A 27 -30.58 17.93 -2.29
C LEU A 27 -29.73 19.09 -1.74
N GLY A 28 -28.54 19.33 -2.31
CA GLY A 28 -27.63 20.41 -1.93
C GLY A 28 -26.84 20.15 -0.64
N TYR A 29 -26.91 18.96 -0.05
CA TYR A 29 -26.20 18.64 1.20
C TYR A 29 -24.84 18.03 0.91
N ALA A 30 -23.80 18.87 0.98
CA ALA A 30 -22.46 18.58 0.48
C ALA A 30 -21.30 18.85 1.47
N PRO A 31 -21.36 18.42 2.76
CA PRO A 31 -20.26 18.66 3.68
C PRO A 31 -19.05 17.75 3.38
N ALA A 32 -17.88 18.08 3.94
CA ALA A 32 -16.63 17.34 3.75
C ALA A 32 -16.78 15.82 3.97
N ASP A 33 -17.51 15.40 5.00
CA ASP A 33 -17.74 13.98 5.31
C ASP A 33 -18.48 13.25 4.19
N HIS A 34 -19.41 13.90 3.48
CA HIS A 34 -20.14 13.25 2.39
C HIS A 34 -19.24 13.01 1.19
N TYR A 35 -18.40 13.99 0.85
CA TYR A 35 -17.34 13.82 -0.14
C TYR A 35 -16.37 12.71 0.27
N PHE A 36 -16.00 12.64 1.56
CA PHE A 36 -15.14 11.57 2.06
C PHE A 36 -15.78 10.18 1.89
N TYR A 37 -17.04 10.01 2.31
CA TYR A 37 -17.73 8.71 2.19
C TYR A 37 -17.89 8.28 0.74
N LEU A 38 -18.28 9.19 -0.17
CA LEU A 38 -18.34 8.86 -1.59
C LEU A 38 -16.98 8.50 -2.14
N GLY A 39 -15.95 9.28 -1.83
CA GLY A 39 -14.59 8.97 -2.25
C GLY A 39 -14.10 7.60 -1.76
N TYR A 40 -14.39 7.24 -0.51
CA TYR A 40 -14.15 5.89 0.00
C TYR A 40 -14.96 4.83 -0.76
N ILE A 41 -16.25 5.07 -1.00
CA ILE A 41 -17.13 4.15 -1.74
C ILE A 41 -16.57 3.89 -3.14
N TYR A 42 -16.21 4.94 -3.88
CA TYR A 42 -15.59 4.82 -5.20
C TYR A 42 -14.27 4.05 -5.15
N TYR A 43 -13.44 4.27 -4.11
CA TYR A 43 -12.21 3.49 -3.90
C TYR A 43 -12.51 2.00 -3.75
N ARG A 44 -13.57 1.65 -3.00
CA ARG A 44 -14.01 0.26 -2.80
C ARG A 44 -14.66 -0.37 -4.03
N LEU A 45 -15.23 0.45 -4.89
CA LEU A 45 -15.81 0.04 -6.17
C LEU A 45 -14.78 0.03 -7.32
N GLU A 46 -13.48 0.13 -7.00
CA GLU A 46 -12.38 0.10 -7.97
C GLU A 46 -12.51 1.16 -9.08
N GLN A 47 -13.04 2.34 -8.71
CA GLN A 47 -13.13 3.54 -9.55
C GLN A 47 -12.18 4.60 -9.00
N PRO A 48 -10.87 4.48 -9.28
CA PRO A 48 -9.85 5.25 -8.56
C PRO A 48 -9.88 6.74 -8.86
N ASN A 49 -10.19 7.14 -10.10
CA ASN A 49 -10.23 8.57 -10.47
C ASN A 49 -11.37 9.31 -9.76
N ASP A 50 -12.56 8.72 -9.70
CA ASP A 50 -13.65 9.28 -8.92
C ASP A 50 -13.31 9.31 -7.43
N ALA A 51 -12.71 8.24 -6.90
CA ALA A 51 -12.28 8.18 -5.52
C ALA A 51 -11.34 9.35 -5.18
N TYR A 52 -10.33 9.59 -6.01
CA TYR A 52 -9.40 10.70 -5.86
C TYR A 52 -10.14 12.05 -5.90
N ASN A 53 -11.01 12.28 -6.89
CA ASN A 53 -11.72 13.55 -7.04
C ASN A 53 -12.61 13.88 -5.82
N TYR A 54 -13.39 12.91 -5.35
CA TYR A 54 -14.24 13.09 -4.16
C TYR A 54 -13.41 13.28 -2.89
N LEU A 55 -12.34 12.49 -2.69
CA LEU A 55 -11.45 12.65 -1.53
C LEU A 55 -10.67 13.96 -1.56
N TYR A 56 -10.27 14.44 -2.74
CA TYR A 56 -9.61 15.73 -2.89
C TYR A 56 -10.57 16.85 -2.49
N LYS A 57 -11.83 16.79 -2.92
CA LYS A 57 -12.84 17.77 -2.52
C LYS A 57 -13.13 17.73 -1.02
N ALA A 58 -13.19 16.52 -0.44
CA ALA A 58 -13.30 16.36 1.02
C ALA A 58 -12.13 17.03 1.75
N ASN A 59 -10.92 16.88 1.22
CA ASN A 59 -9.70 17.47 1.77
C ASN A 59 -9.73 19.01 1.69
N GLU A 60 -10.17 19.59 0.56
CA GLU A 60 -10.35 21.05 0.43
C GLU A 60 -11.32 21.61 1.47
N LEU A 61 -12.48 20.96 1.64
CA LEU A 61 -13.50 21.39 2.60
C LEU A 61 -13.06 21.22 4.06
N ALA A 62 -12.23 20.21 4.34
CA ALA A 62 -11.63 19.97 5.65
C ALA A 62 -10.31 20.74 5.86
N GLN A 63 -10.00 21.72 4.99
CA GLN A 63 -8.81 22.58 5.06
C GLN A 63 -7.46 21.84 5.08
N GLY A 64 -7.43 20.59 4.60
CA GLY A 64 -6.20 19.81 4.52
C GLY A 64 -5.61 19.35 5.87
N LEU A 65 -6.40 19.37 6.94
CA LEU A 65 -5.93 19.03 8.31
C LEU A 65 -6.38 17.65 8.79
N ASN A 66 -7.34 17.02 8.11
CA ASN A 66 -7.86 15.72 8.53
C ASN A 66 -7.00 14.57 8.01
N GLU A 67 -6.23 13.95 8.91
CA GLU A 67 -5.31 12.85 8.62
C GLU A 67 -6.00 11.63 7.99
N VAL A 68 -7.26 11.34 8.35
CA VAL A 68 -8.02 10.22 7.78
C VAL A 68 -8.36 10.47 6.32
N ILE A 69 -8.80 11.70 6.01
CA ILE A 69 -9.06 12.11 4.62
C ILE A 69 -7.76 12.07 3.81
N LEU A 70 -6.67 12.65 4.34
CA LEU A 70 -5.36 12.66 3.69
C LEU A 70 -4.83 11.24 3.42
N TYR A 71 -4.99 10.32 4.38
CA TYR A 71 -4.59 8.93 4.22
C TYR A 71 -5.34 8.28 3.05
N HIS A 72 -6.67 8.38 3.04
CA HIS A 72 -7.48 7.79 1.98
C HIS A 72 -7.24 8.46 0.62
N LEU A 73 -7.05 9.78 0.60
CA LEU A 73 -6.67 10.52 -0.60
C LEU A 73 -5.33 10.02 -1.15
N GLY A 74 -4.35 9.79 -0.28
CA GLY A 74 -3.08 9.17 -0.66
C GLY A 74 -3.25 7.77 -1.26
N LEU A 75 -4.11 6.92 -0.69
CA LEU A 75 -4.41 5.60 -1.26
C LEU A 75 -5.09 5.68 -2.63
N ALA A 76 -6.06 6.59 -2.79
CA ALA A 76 -6.74 6.81 -4.06
C ALA A 76 -5.77 7.36 -5.11
N ALA A 77 -4.89 8.29 -4.73
CA ALA A 77 -3.84 8.81 -5.59
C ALA A 77 -2.90 7.70 -6.10
N ILE A 78 -2.50 6.74 -5.26
CA ILE A 78 -1.72 5.56 -5.71
C ILE A 78 -2.48 4.77 -6.78
N LYS A 79 -3.76 4.44 -6.53
CA LYS A 79 -4.56 3.66 -7.49
C LYS A 79 -4.86 4.43 -8.79
N SER A 80 -4.90 5.75 -8.73
CA SER A 80 -5.00 6.65 -9.88
C SER A 80 -3.67 6.98 -10.55
N LEU A 81 -2.57 6.30 -10.15
CA LEU A 81 -1.23 6.48 -10.71
C LEU A 81 -0.60 7.87 -10.45
N ARG A 82 -1.11 8.61 -9.45
CA ARG A 82 -0.64 9.93 -9.00
C ARG A 82 0.35 9.79 -7.85
N TYR A 83 1.50 9.21 -8.12
CA TYR A 83 2.38 8.70 -7.06
C TYR A 83 3.07 9.82 -6.25
N GLU A 84 3.47 10.92 -6.88
CA GLU A 84 4.08 12.08 -6.19
C GLU A 84 3.09 12.74 -5.24
N GLU A 85 1.85 12.95 -5.70
CA GLU A 85 0.77 13.50 -4.88
C GLU A 85 0.46 12.56 -3.71
N ALA A 86 0.40 11.25 -3.98
CA ALA A 86 0.17 10.25 -2.95
C ALA A 86 1.22 10.34 -1.83
N ILE A 87 2.50 10.50 -2.17
CA ILE A 87 3.57 10.66 -1.19
C ILE A 87 3.31 11.90 -0.32
N SER A 88 3.00 13.05 -0.94
CA SER A 88 2.71 14.31 -0.22
C SER A 88 1.52 14.19 0.74
N PHE A 89 0.41 13.59 0.29
CA PHE A 89 -0.76 13.37 1.14
C PHE A 89 -0.46 12.39 2.29
N LEU A 90 0.28 11.30 2.01
CA LEU A 90 0.65 10.31 3.02
C LEU A 90 1.63 10.87 4.05
N GLU A 91 2.53 11.78 3.66
CA GLU A 91 3.41 12.48 4.62
C GLU A 91 2.60 13.33 5.60
N LYS A 92 1.57 14.04 5.11
CA LYS A 92 0.68 14.84 5.95
C LYS A 92 -0.28 13.99 6.79
N ALA A 93 -0.59 12.78 6.35
CA ALA A 93 -1.46 11.84 7.07
C ALA A 93 -0.77 11.09 8.22
N LEU A 94 0.54 11.26 8.42
CA LEU A 94 1.32 10.50 9.39
C LEU A 94 0.76 10.60 10.80
N ASN A 95 0.27 9.48 11.33
CA ASN A 95 -0.25 9.40 12.68
C ASN A 95 0.08 8.06 13.34
N LYS A 96 0.02 8.01 14.68
CA LYS A 96 0.45 6.84 15.45
C LYS A 96 -0.36 5.58 15.14
N GLU A 97 -1.65 5.73 14.81
CA GLU A 97 -2.55 4.59 14.58
C GLU A 97 -2.30 3.88 13.26
N ARG A 98 -1.82 4.59 12.23
CA ARG A 98 -1.64 4.07 10.87
C ARG A 98 -0.22 4.21 10.34
N ILE A 99 0.74 4.53 11.21
CA ILE A 99 2.11 4.85 10.80
C ILE A 99 2.76 3.74 9.96
N ALA A 100 2.54 2.47 10.31
CA ALA A 100 3.08 1.34 9.57
C ALA A 100 2.42 1.20 8.18
N GLU A 101 1.10 1.35 8.11
CA GLU A 101 0.32 1.31 6.88
C GLU A 101 0.70 2.47 5.94
N ILE A 102 0.88 3.67 6.49
CA ILE A 102 1.30 4.86 5.75
C ILE A 102 2.68 4.64 5.13
N TYR A 103 3.66 4.17 5.90
CA TYR A 103 4.98 3.87 5.36
C TYR A 103 4.95 2.77 4.29
N LYS A 104 4.08 1.77 4.42
CA LYS A 104 3.88 0.76 3.39
C LYS A 104 3.29 1.38 2.11
N SER A 105 2.31 2.27 2.22
CA SER A 105 1.74 2.97 1.07
C SER A 105 2.75 3.91 0.40
N GLN A 106 3.54 4.65 1.17
CA GLN A 106 4.64 5.47 0.63
C GLN A 106 5.68 4.59 -0.08
N SER A 107 6.01 3.42 0.46
CA SER A 107 6.88 2.47 -0.22
C SER A 107 6.32 2.05 -1.57
N SER A 108 5.02 1.77 -1.65
CA SER A 108 4.37 1.41 -2.92
C SER A 108 4.47 2.54 -3.93
N ALA A 109 4.18 3.78 -3.51
CA ALA A 109 4.27 4.95 -4.39
C ALA A 109 5.70 5.19 -4.89
N TYR A 110 6.71 5.13 -4.01
CA TYR A 110 8.11 5.26 -4.42
C TYR A 110 8.55 4.15 -5.37
N HIS A 111 8.12 2.91 -5.15
CA HIS A 111 8.45 1.80 -6.05
C HIS A 111 7.83 2.00 -7.44
N SER A 112 6.57 2.44 -7.52
CA SER A 112 5.93 2.77 -8.80
C SER A 112 6.64 3.89 -9.56
N LEU A 113 7.37 4.76 -8.86
CA LEU A 113 8.23 5.80 -9.44
C LEU A 113 9.65 5.31 -9.79
N GLY A 114 9.95 4.01 -9.63
CA GLY A 114 11.30 3.45 -9.78
C GLY A 114 12.29 3.89 -8.69
N GLN A 115 11.81 4.52 -7.61
CA GLN A 115 12.63 5.04 -6.52
C GLN A 115 12.82 3.99 -5.41
N ASP A 116 13.27 2.79 -5.77
CA ASP A 116 13.25 1.61 -4.91
C ASP A 116 14.04 1.76 -3.61
N ILE A 117 15.13 2.53 -3.62
CA ILE A 117 15.91 2.82 -2.40
C ILE A 117 15.04 3.58 -1.38
N LYS A 118 14.25 4.56 -1.84
CA LYS A 118 13.32 5.29 -0.97
C LYS A 118 12.17 4.39 -0.53
N ALA A 119 11.68 3.53 -1.41
CA ALA A 119 10.66 2.54 -1.07
C ALA A 119 11.10 1.64 0.08
N ILE A 120 12.28 1.03 -0.04
CA ILE A 120 12.89 0.19 1.00
C ILE A 120 13.11 0.98 2.31
N LYS A 121 13.54 2.25 2.22
CA LYS A 121 13.67 3.13 3.40
C LYS A 121 12.33 3.31 4.12
N MET A 122 11.23 3.45 3.40
CA MET A 122 9.90 3.57 4.01
C MET A 122 9.48 2.27 4.70
N LEU A 123 9.66 1.10 4.07
CA LEU A 123 9.38 -0.18 4.72
C LEU A 123 10.17 -0.35 6.03
N HIS A 124 11.45 0.01 6.04
CA HIS A 124 12.24 -0.01 7.27
C HIS A 124 11.72 0.94 8.35
N LYS A 125 11.21 2.12 8.00
CA LYS A 125 10.53 3.00 8.97
C LYS A 125 9.27 2.35 9.53
N GLY A 126 8.42 1.78 8.68
CA GLY A 126 7.19 1.10 9.10
C GLY A 126 7.43 -0.10 10.03
N MET A 127 8.50 -0.87 9.79
CA MET A 127 8.87 -2.00 10.64
C MET A 127 9.16 -1.64 12.10
N LYS A 128 9.49 -0.37 12.40
CA LYS A 128 9.70 0.08 13.79
C LYS A 128 8.42 0.11 14.62
N TYR A 129 7.25 0.19 13.96
CA TYR A 129 5.96 0.34 14.61
C TYR A 129 5.13 -0.93 14.54
N GLN A 130 5.20 -1.63 13.42
CA GLN A 130 4.57 -2.93 13.27
C GLN A 130 5.53 -3.87 12.53
N TYR A 131 6.18 -4.74 13.29
CA TYR A 131 6.99 -5.79 12.70
C TYR A 131 6.07 -6.90 12.18
N LYS A 132 6.05 -7.05 10.86
CA LYS A 132 5.38 -8.17 10.17
C LYS A 132 6.40 -8.85 9.28
N HIS A 133 6.51 -10.18 9.37
CA HIS A 133 7.38 -10.95 8.49
C HIS A 133 7.10 -10.63 7.02
N GLN A 134 5.85 -10.37 6.67
CA GLN A 134 5.43 -9.93 5.33
C GLN A 134 6.20 -8.69 4.84
N THR A 135 6.58 -7.76 5.73
CA THR A 135 7.38 -6.58 5.36
C THR A 135 8.81 -6.97 4.95
N LEU A 136 9.42 -7.97 5.58
CA LEU A 136 10.73 -8.50 5.16
C LEU A 136 10.67 -9.12 3.76
N TYR A 137 9.57 -9.81 3.45
CA TYR A 137 9.35 -10.33 2.10
C TYR A 137 9.26 -9.19 1.08
N HIS A 138 8.49 -8.14 1.35
CA HIS A 138 8.40 -6.98 0.45
C HIS A 138 9.75 -6.28 0.24
N ILE A 139 10.55 -6.13 1.31
CA ILE A 139 11.92 -5.58 1.18
C ILE A 139 12.78 -6.48 0.29
N ALA A 140 12.69 -7.80 0.44
CA ALA A 140 13.44 -8.74 -0.39
C ALA A 140 13.02 -8.67 -1.86
N TYR A 141 11.71 -8.63 -2.12
CA TYR A 141 11.15 -8.46 -3.45
C TYR A 141 11.62 -7.15 -4.11
N LEU A 142 11.57 -6.02 -3.38
CA LEU A 142 12.08 -4.75 -3.90
C LEU A 142 13.57 -4.81 -4.22
N TYR A 143 14.40 -5.38 -3.34
CA TYR A 143 15.81 -5.57 -3.68
C TYR A 143 16.00 -6.42 -4.94
N GLU A 144 15.16 -7.42 -5.15
CA GLU A 144 15.24 -8.28 -6.32
C GLU A 144 14.88 -7.53 -7.60
N THR A 145 13.74 -6.82 -7.61
CA THR A 145 13.27 -6.07 -8.78
C THR A 145 14.17 -4.88 -9.11
N SER A 146 14.87 -4.30 -8.12
CA SER A 146 15.93 -3.31 -8.34
C SER A 146 17.28 -3.90 -8.82
N GLY A 147 17.36 -5.21 -9.10
CA GLY A 147 18.61 -5.87 -9.51
C GLY A 147 19.64 -6.05 -8.38
N ARG A 148 19.31 -5.70 -7.14
CA ARG A 148 20.18 -5.83 -5.94
C ARG A 148 20.13 -7.23 -5.37
N LYS A 149 20.51 -8.20 -6.21
CA LYS A 149 20.37 -9.63 -5.96
C LYS A 149 21.01 -10.13 -4.66
N LYS A 150 22.21 -9.65 -4.32
CA LYS A 150 22.90 -10.01 -3.05
C LYS A 150 22.07 -9.60 -1.83
N GLN A 151 21.47 -8.41 -1.87
CA GLN A 151 20.61 -7.89 -0.81
C GLN A 151 19.29 -8.64 -0.76
N ALA A 152 18.69 -8.96 -1.91
CA ALA A 152 17.47 -9.77 -2.01
C ALA A 152 17.63 -11.13 -1.33
N ILE A 153 18.71 -11.86 -1.62
CA ILE A 153 19.04 -13.14 -0.99
C ILE A 153 19.08 -13.01 0.54
N LYS A 154 19.81 -12.02 1.07
CA LYS A 154 19.91 -11.77 2.51
C LYS A 154 18.55 -11.45 3.13
N ALA A 155 17.73 -10.66 2.45
CA ALA A 155 16.40 -10.27 2.92
C ALA A 155 15.41 -11.45 2.92
N TYR A 156 15.41 -12.29 1.87
CA TYR A 156 14.61 -13.52 1.84
C TYR A 156 15.02 -14.51 2.92
N GLN A 157 16.32 -14.64 3.21
CA GLN A 157 16.80 -15.45 4.34
C GLN A 157 16.28 -14.92 5.68
N ARG A 158 16.31 -13.59 5.89
CA ARG A 158 15.76 -12.96 7.11
C ARG A 158 14.26 -13.19 7.22
N PHE A 159 13.51 -13.07 6.11
CA PHE A 159 12.09 -13.39 6.08
C PHE A 159 11.85 -14.83 6.55
N LEU A 160 12.51 -15.81 5.93
CA LEU A 160 12.35 -17.22 6.26
C LEU A 160 12.72 -17.55 7.71
N LYS A 161 13.79 -16.92 8.23
CA LYS A 161 14.23 -17.07 9.63
C LYS A 161 13.24 -16.47 10.62
N ALA A 162 12.55 -15.41 10.22
CA ALA A 162 11.63 -14.72 11.12
C ALA A 162 10.28 -15.45 11.24
N LEU A 163 9.88 -16.27 10.25
CA LEU A 163 8.60 -16.97 10.27
C LEU A 163 8.44 -17.82 11.55
N PRO A 164 7.22 -17.87 12.13
CA PRO A 164 6.94 -18.75 13.26
C PRO A 164 7.05 -20.23 12.85
N ASP A 165 7.35 -21.10 13.81
CA ASP A 165 7.50 -22.54 13.59
C ASP A 165 6.21 -23.15 13.04
N SER A 166 5.07 -22.79 13.63
CA SER A 166 3.74 -23.16 13.15
C SER A 166 3.06 -22.02 12.40
N ILE A 167 2.88 -22.16 11.09
CA ILE A 167 2.13 -21.21 10.27
C ILE A 167 0.69 -21.73 10.12
N LYS A 168 -0.30 -20.97 10.61
CA LYS A 168 -1.73 -21.30 10.42
C LYS A 168 -2.27 -20.75 9.10
N GLU A 169 -1.86 -19.55 8.74
CA GLU A 169 -2.30 -18.85 7.53
C GLU A 169 -1.81 -19.53 6.25
N GLN A 170 -2.74 -20.02 5.42
CA GLN A 170 -2.41 -20.70 4.18
C GLN A 170 -1.58 -19.82 3.23
N GLN A 171 -1.88 -18.52 3.17
CA GLN A 171 -1.15 -17.56 2.35
C GLN A 171 0.32 -17.47 2.76
N LEU A 172 0.61 -17.43 4.07
CA LEU A 172 1.97 -17.36 4.59
C LEU A 172 2.74 -18.68 4.34
N LYS A 173 2.05 -19.84 4.35
CA LYS A 173 2.65 -21.12 3.93
C LYS A 173 3.06 -21.10 2.46
N SER A 174 2.17 -20.63 1.58
CA SER A 174 2.45 -20.48 0.15
C SER A 174 3.62 -19.51 -0.08
N LEU A 175 3.63 -18.37 0.63
CA LEU A 175 4.70 -17.39 0.55
C LEU A 175 6.05 -17.96 1.01
N LYS A 176 6.08 -18.75 2.09
CA LYS A 176 7.27 -19.48 2.54
C LYS A 176 7.79 -20.43 1.47
N LYS A 177 6.91 -21.22 0.84
CA LYS A 177 7.28 -22.17 -0.22
C LYS A 177 7.86 -21.44 -1.44
N PHE A 178 7.16 -20.41 -1.91
CA PHE A 178 7.61 -19.57 -3.02
C PHE A 178 8.98 -18.95 -2.74
N THR A 179 9.15 -18.37 -1.54
CA THR A 179 10.41 -17.73 -1.16
C THR A 179 11.57 -18.72 -1.14
N LYS A 180 11.37 -19.96 -0.67
CA LYS A 180 12.42 -20.99 -0.69
C LYS A 180 12.86 -21.31 -2.12
N LEU A 181 11.89 -21.50 -3.03
CA LEU A 181 12.17 -21.77 -4.44
C LEU A 181 12.90 -20.59 -5.09
N ARG A 182 12.40 -19.37 -4.89
CA ARG A 182 13.03 -18.18 -5.47
C ARG A 182 14.43 -17.93 -4.93
N LEU A 183 14.65 -18.15 -3.63
CA LEU A 183 15.96 -18.05 -2.99
C LEU A 183 16.96 -19.06 -3.59
N GLN A 184 16.51 -20.28 -3.92
CA GLN A 184 17.35 -21.27 -4.59
C GLN A 184 17.75 -20.79 -5.99
N GLN A 185 16.78 -20.37 -6.81
CA GLN A 185 17.05 -19.82 -8.15
C GLN A 185 18.02 -18.63 -8.10
N LEU A 186 17.82 -17.68 -7.18
CA LEU A 186 18.71 -16.54 -7.05
C LEU A 186 20.15 -16.98 -6.69
N LYS A 187 20.33 -18.02 -5.87
CA LYS A 187 21.68 -18.53 -5.58
C LYS A 187 22.30 -19.22 -6.80
N GLU A 188 21.53 -19.99 -7.55
CA GLU A 188 21.97 -20.65 -8.78
C GLU A 188 22.39 -19.62 -9.83
N GLU A 189 21.55 -18.63 -10.16
CA GLU A 189 21.97 -17.62 -11.15
C GLU A 189 23.10 -16.72 -10.61
N GLN A 190 23.35 -16.68 -9.29
CA GLN A 190 24.53 -15.99 -8.73
C GLN A 190 25.81 -16.81 -8.91
N PHE A 191 25.71 -18.14 -8.82
CA PHE A 191 26.81 -19.07 -9.04
C PHE A 191 27.23 -19.08 -10.51
N MET A 192 26.28 -19.26 -11.44
CA MET A 192 26.55 -19.30 -12.88
C MET A 192 27.23 -18.03 -13.41
N ASN A 193 26.84 -16.85 -12.89
CA ASN A 193 27.46 -15.58 -13.29
C ASN A 193 28.92 -15.43 -12.81
N ARG A 194 29.34 -16.16 -11.77
CA ARG A 194 30.74 -16.14 -11.32
C ARG A 194 31.62 -16.98 -12.23
N ASP A 195 31.13 -18.13 -12.68
CA ASP A 195 31.88 -19.04 -13.55
C ASP A 195 32.09 -18.43 -14.95
N THR A 196 31.11 -17.70 -15.48
CA THR A 196 31.26 -17.00 -16.77
C THR A 196 32.23 -15.82 -16.70
N THR A 197 32.29 -15.10 -15.58
CA THR A 197 33.22 -13.96 -15.42
C THR A 197 34.68 -14.43 -15.25
N ASN A 198 34.89 -15.63 -14.71
CA ASN A 198 36.22 -16.23 -14.54
C ASN A 198 36.76 -16.90 -15.82
N LEU A 199 35.93 -17.11 -16.84
CA LEU A 199 36.32 -17.69 -18.13
C LEU A 199 36.66 -16.63 -19.19
N THR A 200 36.37 -15.35 -18.93
CA THR A 200 36.58 -14.23 -19.87
C THR A 200 37.67 -13.24 -19.45
N ASN A 201 38.45 -13.56 -18.42
CA ASN A 201 39.67 -12.84 -18.00
C ASN A 201 40.89 -13.74 -18.20
#